data_AF-A0A815UQ39-F1
#
_entry.id   AF-A0A815UQ39-F1
#
_cell.length_a   1.000
_cell.length_b   1.000
_cell.length_c   1.000
_cell.angle_alpha   90.00
_cell.angle_beta   90.00
_cell.angle_gamma   90.00
#
_symmetry.space_group_name_H-M   'P 1'
#
loop_
_entity.id
_entity.type
_entity.pdbx_description
1 polymer ?
#
loop_
_entity_poly.entity_id
_entity_poly.type
_entity_poly.pdbx_seq_one_letter_code
_entity_poly.pdbx_strand_id
1 'polypeptide(L)'
;IEICCSAVLASDPHLHHLQVHVLHNNDDLVTSSSSLNHPLRRLILWSDSTALNFNDIDNILIYTPNIEYLYLQTIYSMSFIDLAHGLINRLHYLSQFDCYIKEMLYRDDRCGNLTTLHQIHPCFNRIQFIEENNEFRTIATK
;
A
#
# COMPACT_ATOMS: atom_id res chain seq x y z
N ILE A 1 9.06 -5.36 13.58
CA ILE A 1 8.36 -5.95 12.41
C ILE A 1 9.32 -6.69 11.46
N GLU A 2 10.57 -6.26 11.32
CA GLU A 2 11.50 -6.67 10.24
C GLU A 2 11.83 -8.16 10.09
N ILE A 3 12.02 -8.93 11.17
CA ILE A 3 12.66 -10.25 11.04
C ILE A 3 11.67 -11.37 10.66
N CYS A 4 10.44 -11.35 11.16
CA CYS A 4 9.47 -12.41 10.86
C CYS A 4 8.75 -12.21 9.52
N CYS A 5 8.52 -10.97 9.09
CA CYS A 5 7.76 -10.70 7.87
C CYS A 5 8.60 -10.97 6.60
N SER A 6 9.89 -10.67 6.65
CA SER A 6 10.81 -10.84 5.51
C SER A 6 10.91 -12.30 5.05
N ALA A 7 11.11 -13.24 5.98
CA ALA A 7 11.21 -14.66 5.66
C ALA A 7 9.91 -15.25 5.09
N VAL A 8 8.75 -14.85 5.64
CA VAL A 8 7.44 -15.34 5.17
C VAL A 8 7.12 -14.79 3.78
N LEU A 9 7.33 -13.50 3.57
CA LEU A 9 7.05 -12.85 2.28
C LEU A 9 8.00 -13.32 1.18
N ALA A 10 9.29 -13.46 1.49
CA ALA A 10 10.28 -13.96 0.54
C ALA A 10 10.11 -15.45 0.20
N SER A 11 9.42 -16.21 1.05
CA SER A 11 9.22 -17.66 0.83
C SER A 11 8.16 -17.99 -0.23
N ASP A 12 7.36 -17.02 -0.67
CA ASP A 12 6.29 -17.23 -1.64
C ASP A 12 6.49 -16.42 -2.94
N PRO A 13 7.22 -16.96 -3.93
CA PRO A 13 7.47 -16.28 -5.19
C PRO A 13 6.21 -16.09 -6.05
N HIS A 14 5.11 -16.79 -5.73
CA HIS A 14 3.83 -16.71 -6.42
C HIS A 14 2.82 -15.77 -5.73
N LEU A 15 3.30 -14.96 -4.78
CA LEU A 15 2.48 -13.95 -4.13
C LEU A 15 2.20 -12.78 -5.08
N HIS A 16 1.05 -12.84 -5.75
CA HIS A 16 0.56 -11.75 -6.60
C HIS A 16 -0.43 -10.83 -5.87
N HIS A 17 -1.06 -11.34 -4.81
CA HIS A 17 -2.22 -10.75 -4.16
C HIS A 17 -1.98 -10.63 -2.64
N LEU A 18 -1.76 -9.42 -2.14
CA LEU A 18 -1.44 -9.16 -0.74
C LEU A 18 -2.46 -8.23 -0.08
N GLN A 19 -3.00 -8.68 1.05
CA GLN A 19 -3.74 -7.83 1.98
C GLN A 19 -2.91 -7.64 3.25
N VAL A 20 -2.53 -6.40 3.57
CA VAL A 20 -1.85 -6.07 4.83
C VAL A 20 -2.87 -5.47 5.79
N HIS A 21 -3.01 -6.11 6.94
CA HIS A 21 -3.88 -5.67 8.02
C HIS A 21 -3.03 -5.31 9.23
N VAL A 22 -3.23 -4.13 9.80
CA VAL A 22 -2.53 -3.71 11.02
C VAL A 22 -3.51 -3.78 12.18
N LEU A 23 -3.15 -4.55 13.20
CA LEU A 23 -3.88 -4.64 14.46
C LEU A 23 -3.13 -3.86 15.52
N HIS A 24 -3.85 -3.05 16.31
CA HIS A 24 -3.23 -2.40 17.45
C HIS A 24 -2.89 -3.45 18.51
N ASN A 25 -1.74 -3.32 19.18
CA ASN A 25 -1.29 -4.28 20.20
C ASN A 25 -2.29 -4.47 21.37
N ASN A 26 -3.19 -3.50 21.57
CA ASN A 26 -4.23 -3.55 22.61
C ASN A 26 -5.63 -3.92 22.07
N ASP A 27 -5.78 -4.14 20.77
CA ASP A 27 -7.07 -4.56 20.22
C ASP A 27 -7.29 -6.05 20.52
N ASP A 28 -8.46 -6.37 21.08
CA ASP A 28 -8.96 -7.75 21.03
C ASP A 28 -9.02 -8.17 19.56
N LEU A 29 -8.64 -9.42 19.29
CA LEU A 29 -8.46 -9.99 17.95
C LEU A 29 -9.82 -10.11 17.23
N VAL A 30 -10.42 -8.99 16.84
CA VAL A 30 -11.66 -8.93 16.08
C VAL A 30 -11.26 -9.09 14.63
N THR A 31 -11.18 -10.34 14.17
CA THR A 31 -11.15 -10.63 12.73
C THR A 31 -12.52 -10.33 12.15
N SER A 32 -12.84 -9.05 11.91
CA SER A 32 -13.93 -8.68 11.04
C SER A 32 -13.56 -9.13 9.62
N SER A 33 -14.09 -10.28 9.23
CA SER A 33 -13.91 -10.86 7.92
C SER A 33 -14.66 -9.99 6.89
N SER A 34 -14.04 -8.91 6.43
CA SER A 34 -14.41 -8.33 5.14
C SER A 34 -14.07 -9.38 4.09
N SER A 35 -15.10 -10.07 3.58
CA SER A 35 -14.97 -11.12 2.57
C SER A 35 -14.64 -10.46 1.22
N LEU A 36 -13.38 -10.08 1.05
CA LEU A 36 -12.81 -9.84 -0.27
C LEU A 36 -12.84 -11.19 -1.01
N ASN A 37 -13.64 -11.29 -2.07
CA ASN A 37 -13.84 -12.49 -2.90
C ASN A 37 -12.61 -12.90 -3.75
N HIS A 38 -11.42 -12.45 -3.38
CA HIS A 38 -10.16 -12.88 -3.98
C HIS A 38 -9.35 -13.66 -2.95
N PRO A 39 -8.56 -14.68 -3.37
CA PRO A 39 -7.57 -15.31 -2.50
C PRO A 39 -6.41 -14.34 -2.28
N LEU A 40 -6.67 -13.20 -1.64
CA LEU A 40 -5.63 -12.32 -1.12
C LEU A 40 -4.97 -13.06 0.03
N ARG A 41 -3.64 -13.27 -0.06
CA ARG A 41 -2.90 -13.76 1.10
C ARG A 41 -2.81 -12.61 2.10
N ARG A 42 -3.27 -12.87 3.32
CA ARG A 42 -3.36 -11.86 4.37
C ARG A 42 -2.10 -11.87 5.23
N LEU A 43 -1.43 -10.72 5.30
CA LEU A 43 -0.38 -10.41 6.26
C LEU A 43 -0.98 -9.59 7.40
N ILE A 44 -0.93 -10.11 8.62
CA ILE A 44 -1.41 -9.41 9.81
C ILE A 44 -0.20 -8.91 10.59
N LEU A 45 -0.12 -7.60 10.81
CA LEU A 45 0.93 -6.92 11.54
C LEU A 45 0.38 -6.41 12.86
N TRP A 46 1.03 -6.77 13.95
CA TRP A 46 0.74 -6.24 15.28
C TRP A 46 1.65 -5.05 15.52
N SER A 47 1.06 -3.91 15.87
CA SER A 47 1.77 -2.64 16.00
C SER A 47 1.15 -1.75 17.06
N ASP A 48 1.96 -0.86 17.65
CA ASP A 48 1.45 0.24 18.48
C ASP A 48 0.75 1.33 17.63
N SER A 49 0.88 1.25 16.30
CA SER A 49 0.14 2.06 15.33
C SER A 49 -0.99 1.25 14.72
N THR A 50 -2.12 1.89 14.39
CA THR A 50 -3.23 1.29 13.63
C THR A 50 -3.00 1.31 12.12
N ALA A 51 -1.93 1.95 11.65
CA ALA A 51 -1.66 2.13 10.24
C ALA A 51 -0.16 2.06 9.88
N LEU A 52 0.13 1.78 8.61
CA LEU A 52 1.49 1.69 8.08
C LEU A 52 2.05 3.07 7.73
N ASN A 53 3.33 3.28 8.05
CA ASN A 53 4.11 4.37 7.51
C ASN A 53 4.83 3.95 6.21
N PHE A 54 5.57 4.86 5.58
CA PHE A 54 6.27 4.60 4.32
C PHE A 54 7.33 3.50 4.45
N ASN A 55 8.11 3.51 5.53
CA ASN A 55 9.15 2.52 5.77
C ASN A 55 8.55 1.12 5.96
N ASP A 56 7.40 1.01 6.62
CA ASP A 56 6.70 -0.27 6.78
C ASP A 56 6.27 -0.83 5.42
N ILE A 57 5.71 0.03 4.56
CA ILE A 57 5.25 -0.34 3.21
C ILE A 57 6.44 -0.76 2.34
N ASP A 58 7.51 0.04 2.28
CA ASP A 58 8.68 -0.29 1.45
C ASP A 58 9.34 -1.59 1.92
N ASN A 59 9.45 -1.80 3.23
CA ASN A 59 9.95 -3.05 3.79
C ASN A 59 9.10 -4.26 3.38
N ILE A 60 7.78 -4.17 3.37
CA ILE A 60 6.90 -5.26 2.91
C ILE A 60 7.10 -5.52 1.41
N LEU A 61 7.17 -4.45 0.61
CA LEU A 61 7.25 -4.54 -0.85
C LEU A 61 8.60 -5.02 -1.37
N ILE A 62 9.69 -4.80 -0.62
CA ILE A 62 11.02 -5.35 -0.95
C ILE A 62 10.99 -6.88 -1.03
N TYR A 63 10.20 -7.55 -0.19
CA TYR A 63 10.11 -9.02 -0.15
C TYR A 63 9.02 -9.59 -1.05
N THR A 64 8.31 -8.75 -1.79
CA THR A 64 7.13 -9.16 -2.57
C THR A 64 7.15 -8.56 -4.00
N PRO A 65 8.16 -8.92 -4.81
CA PRO A 65 8.43 -8.26 -6.10
C PRO A 65 7.37 -8.50 -7.17
N ASN A 66 6.50 -9.50 -7.01
CA ASN A 66 5.52 -9.93 -8.02
C ASN A 66 4.08 -9.49 -7.68
N ILE A 67 3.90 -8.53 -6.77
CA ILE A 67 2.57 -8.05 -6.39
C ILE A 67 1.90 -7.32 -7.55
N GLU A 68 0.67 -7.73 -7.83
CA GLU A 68 -0.25 -7.07 -8.76
C GLU A 68 -1.39 -6.39 -7.99
N TYR A 69 -1.87 -7.05 -6.92
CA TYR A 69 -2.98 -6.61 -6.10
C TYR A 69 -2.52 -6.36 -4.66
N LEU A 70 -2.70 -5.14 -4.20
CA LEU A 70 -2.26 -4.67 -2.90
C LEU A 70 -3.43 -4.01 -2.18
N TYR A 71 -3.69 -4.41 -0.95
CA TYR A 71 -4.66 -3.79 -0.05
C TYR A 71 -3.95 -3.42 1.25
N LEU A 72 -3.97 -2.14 1.63
CA LEU A 72 -3.22 -1.63 2.79
C LEU A 72 -3.92 -0.47 3.50
N GLN A 73 -3.65 -0.33 4.80
CA GLN A 73 -4.06 0.80 5.64
C GLN A 73 -2.84 1.67 5.97
N THR A 74 -2.84 2.94 5.55
CA THR A 74 -1.75 3.91 5.78
C THR A 74 -2.20 5.05 6.67
N ILE A 75 -1.23 5.71 7.31
CA ILE A 75 -1.47 6.93 8.09
C ILE A 75 -2.11 8.02 7.20
N TYR A 76 -3.12 8.72 7.70
CA TYR A 76 -3.89 9.72 6.95
C TYR A 76 -3.04 10.85 6.33
N SER A 77 -1.99 11.27 7.03
CA SER A 77 -1.11 12.36 6.59
C SER A 77 -0.18 12.00 5.44
N MET A 78 -0.14 10.72 5.02
CA MET A 78 0.68 10.30 3.88
C MET A 78 0.13 10.90 2.58
N SER A 79 0.97 11.63 1.83
CA SER A 79 0.59 12.09 0.51
C SER A 79 0.49 10.89 -0.44
N PHE A 80 -0.47 10.92 -1.34
CA PHE A 80 -0.62 9.84 -2.31
C PHE A 80 0.57 9.77 -3.27
N ILE A 81 1.23 10.90 -3.54
CA ILE A 81 2.45 10.95 -4.36
C ILE A 81 3.60 10.19 -3.67
N ASP A 82 3.77 10.34 -2.35
CA ASP A 82 4.78 9.61 -1.59
C ASP A 82 4.50 8.10 -1.64
N LEU A 83 3.24 7.70 -1.49
CA LEU A 83 2.84 6.31 -1.65
C LEU A 83 3.12 5.80 -3.08
N ALA A 84 2.68 6.53 -4.10
CA ALA A 84 2.85 6.14 -5.49
C ALA A 84 4.33 6.01 -5.86
N HIS A 85 5.20 6.86 -5.31
CA HIS A 85 6.66 6.73 -5.43
C HIS A 85 7.20 5.46 -4.75
N GLY A 86 6.68 5.07 -3.59
CA GLY A 86 7.03 3.78 -2.96
C GLY A 86 6.55 2.58 -3.80
N LEU A 87 5.40 2.72 -4.46
CA LEU A 87 4.80 1.66 -5.29
C LEU A 87 5.40 1.58 -6.70
N ILE A 88 5.96 2.67 -7.25
CA ILE A 88 6.29 2.75 -8.68
C ILE A 88 7.31 1.72 -9.15
N ASN A 89 8.27 1.42 -8.28
CA ASN A 89 9.32 0.45 -8.55
C ASN A 89 8.91 -0.99 -8.19
N ARG A 90 7.70 -1.17 -7.63
CA ARG A 90 7.21 -2.42 -7.07
C ARG A 90 6.00 -2.96 -7.83
N LEU A 91 5.20 -2.07 -8.42
CA LEU A 91 4.07 -2.41 -9.27
C LEU A 91 4.45 -2.16 -10.73
N HIS A 92 4.62 -3.23 -11.49
CA HIS A 92 5.08 -3.16 -12.89
C HIS A 92 4.27 -2.21 -13.77
N TYR A 93 2.96 -2.05 -13.53
CA TYR A 93 2.13 -1.16 -14.33
C TYR A 93 2.36 0.33 -14.01
N LEU A 94 2.96 0.65 -12.86
CA LEU A 94 3.30 2.01 -12.46
C LEU A 94 4.66 2.45 -12.97
N SER A 95 5.60 1.53 -13.22
CA SER A 95 6.99 1.87 -13.54
C SER A 95 7.14 2.81 -14.75
N GLN A 96 6.20 2.77 -15.69
CA GLN A 96 6.15 3.67 -16.85
C GLN A 96 5.93 5.16 -16.48
N PHE A 97 5.52 5.47 -15.24
CA PHE A 97 5.31 6.82 -14.73
C PHE A 97 6.44 7.32 -13.82
N ASP A 98 7.54 6.57 -13.67
CA ASP A 98 8.59 6.87 -12.69
C ASP A 98 9.13 8.30 -12.83
N CYS A 99 9.43 8.71 -14.07
CA CYS A 99 9.89 10.06 -14.38
C CYS A 99 8.87 11.14 -13.96
N TYR A 100 7.58 10.87 -14.15
CA TYR A 100 6.50 11.82 -13.85
C TYR A 100 6.32 12.00 -12.34
N ILE A 101 6.32 10.91 -11.58
CA ILE A 101 6.22 10.96 -10.11
C ILE A 101 7.42 11.67 -9.52
N LYS A 102 8.63 11.37 -10.00
CA LYS A 102 9.86 12.07 -9.59
C LYS A 102 9.81 13.57 -9.88
N GLU A 103 9.22 13.97 -11.01
CA GLU A 103 9.05 15.37 -11.35
C GLU A 103 8.07 16.10 -10.41
N MET A 104 6.95 15.45 -10.05
CA MET A 104 6.00 16.02 -9.06
C MET A 104 6.64 16.17 -7.67
N LEU A 105 7.41 15.16 -7.24
CA LEU A 105 8.18 15.23 -5.99
C LEU A 105 9.21 16.37 -6.02
N TYR A 106 9.90 16.54 -7.14
CA TYR A 106 10.90 17.61 -7.31
C TYR A 106 10.28 19.01 -7.22
N ARG A 107 9.04 19.17 -7.70
CA ARG A 107 8.30 20.44 -7.65
C ARG A 107 7.67 20.73 -6.27
N ASP A 108 7.86 19.83 -5.30
CA ASP A 108 7.19 19.83 -3.99
C ASP A 108 5.67 19.96 -4.09
N ASP A 109 5.10 19.51 -5.22
CA ASP A 109 3.65 19.55 -5.47
C ASP A 109 2.98 18.34 -4.80
N ARG A 110 3.18 18.23 -3.49
CA ARG A 110 2.61 17.17 -2.64
C ARG A 110 1.12 17.38 -2.36
N CYS A 111 0.53 18.43 -2.93
CA CYS A 111 -0.90 18.76 -2.85
C CYS A 111 -1.77 17.84 -3.72
N GLY A 112 -1.18 16.96 -4.52
CA GLY A 112 -1.92 15.99 -5.33
C GLY A 112 -2.65 14.96 -4.45
N ASN A 113 -3.98 15.09 -4.37
CA ASN A 113 -4.81 13.96 -3.97
C ASN A 113 -4.83 12.93 -5.11
N LEU A 114 -5.37 11.73 -4.85
CA LEU A 114 -5.52 10.69 -5.87
C LEU A 114 -6.27 11.19 -7.12
N THR A 115 -7.19 12.15 -6.97
CA THR A 115 -7.93 12.78 -8.06
C THR A 115 -7.01 13.49 -9.05
N THR A 116 -5.95 14.16 -8.59
CA THR A 116 -4.95 14.79 -9.46
C THR A 116 -4.21 13.73 -10.30
N LEU A 117 -3.90 12.57 -9.73
CA LEU A 117 -3.24 11.47 -10.46
C LEU A 117 -4.17 10.72 -11.40
N HIS A 118 -5.46 10.58 -11.06
CA HIS A 118 -6.47 10.09 -12.00
C HIS A 118 -6.59 10.98 -13.24
N GLN A 119 -6.35 12.29 -13.12
CA GLN A 119 -6.34 13.23 -14.25
C GLN A 119 -5.10 13.08 -15.14
N ILE A 120 -4.00 12.52 -14.61
CA ILE A 120 -2.73 12.38 -15.33
C ILE A 120 -2.78 11.20 -16.30
N HIS A 121 -3.28 10.03 -15.84
CA HIS A 121 -3.41 8.87 -16.72
C HIS A 121 -4.44 7.85 -16.20
N PRO A 122 -5.28 7.23 -17.06
CA PRO A 122 -6.28 6.25 -16.65
C PRO A 122 -5.74 5.02 -15.91
N CYS A 123 -4.45 4.71 -16.03
CA CYS A 123 -3.82 3.61 -15.29
C CYS A 123 -3.94 3.79 -13.76
N PHE A 124 -4.00 5.03 -13.27
CA PHE A 124 -4.11 5.31 -11.84
C PHE A 124 -5.51 4.98 -11.31
N ASN A 125 -6.50 4.75 -12.18
CA ASN A 125 -7.82 4.25 -11.79
C ASN A 125 -7.77 2.84 -11.17
N ARG A 126 -6.65 2.12 -11.40
CA ARG A 126 -6.36 0.86 -10.72
C ARG A 126 -6.14 1.06 -9.23
N ILE A 127 -5.72 2.25 -8.79
CA ILE A 127 -5.53 2.60 -7.38
C ILE A 127 -6.77 3.32 -6.87
N GLN A 128 -7.32 2.83 -5.77
CA GLN A 128 -8.58 3.30 -5.20
C GLN A 128 -8.43 3.52 -3.69
N PHE A 129 -8.98 4.62 -3.20
CA PHE A 129 -9.29 4.78 -1.78
C PHE A 129 -10.59 4.05 -1.47
N ILE A 130 -10.54 3.11 -0.53
CA ILE A 130 -11.70 2.31 -0.11
C ILE A 130 -12.33 2.89 1.17
N GLU A 131 -11.51 3.46 2.04
CA GLU A 131 -11.95 4.02 3.31
C GLU A 131 -11.02 5.17 3.70
N GLU A 132 -11.60 6.25 4.22
CA GLU A 132 -10.86 7.40 4.71
C GLU A 132 -11.48 7.90 6.02
N ASN A 133 -10.66 8.10 7.05
CA ASN A 133 -11.03 8.81 8.27
C ASN A 133 -9.88 9.68 8.76
N ASN A 134 -10.01 10.30 9.93
CA ASN A 134 -9.00 11.25 10.43
C ASN A 134 -7.65 10.60 10.82
N GLU A 135 -7.59 9.27 10.93
CA GLU A 135 -6.42 8.55 11.43
C GLU A 135 -5.72 7.76 10.33
N PHE A 136 -6.49 7.11 9.45
CA PHE A 136 -5.98 6.27 8.39
C PHE A 136 -6.73 6.41 7.07
N ARG A 137 -6.09 5.89 6.01
CA ARG A 137 -6.67 5.69 4.69
C ARG A 137 -6.41 4.28 4.22
N THR A 138 -7.41 3.66 3.62
CA THR A 138 -7.31 2.31 3.06
C THR A 138 -7.21 2.40 1.55
N ILE A 139 -6.21 1.73 0.99
CA ILE A 139 -5.85 1.80 -0.42
C ILE A 139 -5.87 0.41 -1.01
N ALA A 140 -6.42 0.28 -2.21
CA ALA A 140 -6.39 -0.96 -2.99
C ALA A 140 -5.93 -0.75 -4.43
N THR A 141 -5.26 -1.74 -4.98
CA THR A 141 -4.96 -1.86 -6.42
C THR A 141 -5.83 -2.93 -7.09
N LYS A 142 -6.33 -2.66 -8.30
CA LYS A 142 -7.22 -3.51 -9.13
C LYS A 142 -6.61 -3.91 -10.48
#